data_AF-A0A6F9X0N9-F1
#
_entry.id   AF-A0A6F9X0N9-F1
#
_cell.length_a   1.000
_cell.length_b   1.000
_cell.length_c   1.000
_cell.angle_alpha   90.00
_cell.angle_beta   90.00
_cell.angle_gamma   90.00
#
_symmetry.space_group_name_H-M   'P 1'
#
loop_
_entity.id
_entity.type
_entity.pdbx_description
1 polymer ?
#
loop_
_entity_poly.entity_id
_entity_poly.type
_entity_poly.pdbx_seq_one_letter_code
_entity_poly.pdbx_strand_id
1 'polypeptide(L)' 'MTRIELTDKERTVLNEVLETSLSELQTEIAHTDSRDYRFGLKERETILIHILSRLAASPQP' A
#
# COMPACT_ATOMS: atom_id res chain seq x y z
N MET A 1 -16.62 -6.83 -5.99
CA MET A 1 -15.26 -7.02 -5.43
C MET A 1 -14.50 -7.97 -6.31
N THR A 2 -13.23 -7.70 -6.57
CA THR A 2 -12.35 -8.60 -7.33
C THR A 2 -11.53 -9.44 -6.36
N ARG A 3 -11.46 -10.75 -6.59
CA ARG A 3 -10.66 -11.70 -5.80
C ARG A 3 -9.40 -12.05 -6.58
N ILE A 4 -8.26 -12.04 -5.90
CA ILE A 4 -6.96 -12.47 -6.42
C ILE A 4 -6.48 -13.59 -5.51
N GLU A 5 -6.01 -14.68 -6.09
CA GLU A 5 -5.36 -15.77 -5.36
C GLU A 5 -3.85 -15.59 -5.49
N LEU A 6 -3.16 -15.67 -4.37
CA LEU A 6 -1.71 -15.50 -4.29
C LEU A 6 -1.15 -16.71 -3.56
N THR A 7 -0.03 -17.22 -4.07
CA THR A 7 0.85 -18.10 -3.29
C THR A 7 1.48 -17.33 -2.13
N ASP A 8 2.03 -18.03 -1.15
CA ASP A 8 2.77 -17.40 -0.06
C ASP A 8 3.90 -16.51 -0.55
N LYS A 9 4.64 -16.98 -1.57
CA LYS A 9 5.76 -16.23 -2.14
C LYS A 9 5.29 -14.95 -2.85
N GLU A 10 4.23 -15.02 -3.64
CA GLU A 10 3.66 -13.84 -4.30
C GLU A 10 3.12 -12.83 -3.28
N ARG A 11 2.48 -13.32 -2.22
CA ARG A 11 2.01 -12.47 -1.13
C ARG A 11 3.17 -11.77 -0.41
N THR A 12 4.26 -12.48 -0.10
CA THR A 12 5.44 -11.88 0.52
C THR A 12 6.04 -10.80 -0.36
N VAL A 13 6.30 -11.10 -1.64
CA VAL A 13 6.87 -10.12 -2.59
C VAL A 13 5.94 -8.92 -2.77
N LEU A 14 4.62 -9.16 -2.89
CA LEU A 14 3.65 -8.07 -3.00
C LEU A 14 3.64 -7.19 -1.75
N ASN A 15 3.72 -7.80 -0.56
CA ASN A 15 3.78 -7.06 0.70
C ASN A 15 5.02 -6.14 0.74
N GLU A 16 6.20 -6.68 0.46
CA GLU A 16 7.47 -5.94 0.43
C GLU A 16 7.45 -4.75 -0.54
N VAL A 17 6.91 -4.97 -1.76
CA VAL A 17 6.77 -3.91 -2.78
C VAL A 17 5.80 -2.81 -2.31
N LEU A 18 4.67 -3.19 -1.71
CA LEU A 18 3.67 -2.25 -1.22
C LEU A 18 4.18 -1.46 0.00
N GLU A 19 4.91 -2.08 0.92
CA GLU A 19 5.55 -1.41 2.06
C GLU A 19 6.60 -0.40 1.60
N THR A 20 7.45 -0.77 0.65
CA THR A 20 8.45 0.14 0.05
C THR A 20 7.77 1.33 -0.62
N SER A 21 6.75 1.06 -1.45
CA SER A 21 5.99 2.10 -2.15
C SER A 21 5.26 3.03 -1.18
N LEU A 22 4.71 2.49 -0.08
CA LEU A 22 4.07 3.28 0.97
C LEU A 22 5.07 4.21 1.65
N SER A 23 6.27 3.72 1.97
CA SER A 23 7.32 4.53 2.59
C SER A 23 7.74 5.68 1.67
N GLU A 24 7.97 5.41 0.38
CA GLU A 24 8.33 6.44 -0.59
C GLU A 24 7.22 7.49 -0.73
N LEU A 25 5.96 7.04 -0.78
CA LEU A 25 4.79 7.93 -0.85
C LEU A 25 4.67 8.83 0.39
N GLN A 26 4.95 8.30 1.58
CA GLN A 26 4.95 9.08 2.82
C GLN A 26 6.05 10.14 2.83
N THR A 27 7.24 9.82 2.31
CA THR A 27 8.30 10.80 2.07
C THR A 27 7.84 11.88 1.09
N GLU A 28 7.24 11.52 -0.04
CA GLU A 28 6.72 12.48 -1.02
C GLU A 28 5.65 13.41 -0.42
N ILE A 29 4.72 12.87 0.37
CA ILE A 29 3.70 13.64 1.09
C ILE A 29 4.35 14.68 2.00
N ALA A 30 5.41 14.29 2.73
CA ALA A 30 6.10 15.18 3.66
C ALA A 30 6.80 16.35 2.95
N HIS A 31 7.22 16.15 1.70
CA HIS A 31 7.89 17.16 0.88
C HIS A 31 6.95 17.90 -0.10
N THR A 32 5.64 17.65 -0.04
CA THR A 32 4.66 18.28 -0.92
C THR A 32 3.97 19.47 -0.26
N ASP A 33 4.20 20.66 -0.81
CA ASP A 33 3.52 21.90 -0.38
C ASP A 33 2.15 22.12 -1.04
N SER A 34 1.97 21.60 -2.27
CA SER A 34 0.71 21.74 -3.00
C SER A 34 -0.40 20.92 -2.34
N ARG A 35 -1.41 21.60 -1.80
CA ARG A 35 -2.53 20.97 -1.08
C ARG A 35 -3.29 19.97 -1.94
N ASP A 36 -3.57 20.33 -3.20
CA ASP A 36 -4.32 19.48 -4.11
C ASP A 36 -3.53 18.24 -4.50
N TYR A 37 -2.21 18.40 -4.72
CA TYR A 37 -1.33 17.25 -4.99
C TYR A 37 -1.24 16.33 -3.77
N ARG A 38 -1.04 16.91 -2.57
CA ARG A 38 -0.97 16.18 -1.30
C ARG A 38 -2.24 15.40 -1.00
N PHE A 39 -3.41 15.91 -1.39
CA PHE A 39 -4.68 15.20 -1.24
C PHE A 39 -4.69 13.88 -2.04
N GLY A 40 -4.28 13.92 -3.31
CA GLY A 40 -4.17 12.71 -4.14
C GLY A 40 -3.15 11.71 -3.59
N LEU A 41 -2.02 12.18 -3.04
CA LEU A 41 -1.06 11.30 -2.38
C LEU A 41 -1.65 10.63 -1.12
N LYS A 42 -2.44 11.35 -0.33
CA LYS A 42 -3.11 10.81 0.87
C LYS A 42 -4.19 9.78 0.53
N GLU A 43 -4.90 9.94 -0.59
CA GLU A 43 -5.83 8.94 -1.08
C GLU A 43 -5.10 7.63 -1.43
N ARG A 44 -3.97 7.73 -2.16
CA ARG A 44 -3.13 6.57 -2.47
C ARG A 44 -2.57 5.90 -1.22
N GLU A 45 -2.11 6.67 -0.23
CA GLU A 45 -1.63 6.16 1.06
C GLU A 45 -2.70 5.30 1.74
N THR A 46 -3.94 5.82 1.80
CA THR A 46 -5.07 5.12 2.41
C THR A 46 -5.36 3.80 1.70
N ILE A 47 -5.32 3.79 0.36
CA ILE A 47 -5.54 2.57 -0.44
C ILE A 47 -4.44 1.54 -0.16
N LEU A 48 -3.16 1.94 -0.15
CA LEU A 48 -2.04 1.04 0.12
C LEU A 48 -2.14 0.42 1.53
N ILE A 49 -2.42 1.24 2.55
CA ILE A 49 -2.63 0.77 3.94
C ILE A 49 -3.77 -0.26 3.99
N HIS A 50 -4.87 -0.02 3.27
CA HIS A 50 -5.99 -0.95 3.23
C HIS A 50 -5.63 -2.27 2.53
N ILE A 51 -4.86 -2.24 1.45
CA ILE A 51 -4.39 -3.45 0.77
C ILE A 51 -3.45 -4.25 1.69
N LEU A 52 -2.46 -3.59 2.29
CA LEU A 52 -1.51 -4.20 3.23
C LEU A 52 -2.23 -4.86 4.41
N SER A 53 -3.24 -4.18 4.98
CA SER A 53 -4.06 -4.72 6.07
C SER A 53 -4.77 -6.03 5.68
N ARG A 54 -5.27 -6.11 4.43
CA ARG A 54 -5.92 -7.32 3.92
C ARG A 54 -4.94 -8.46 3.63
N LEU A 55 -3.73 -8.13 3.20
CA LEU A 55 -2.65 -9.11 3.02
C LEU A 55 -2.18 -9.69 4.37
N ALA A 56 -2.10 -8.86 5.41
CA ALA A 56 -1.72 -9.27 6.77
C ALA A 56 -2.82 -10.07 7.49
N ALA A 57 -4.10 -9.73 7.26
CA ALA A 57 -5.25 -10.41 7.89
C ALA A 57 -5.54 -11.81 7.31
N SER A 58 -4.86 -12.19 6.22
CA SER A 58 -4.98 -13.54 5.64
C SER A 58 -3.97 -14.46 6.34
N PRO A 59 -4.41 -15.36 7.26
CA PRO A 59 -3.49 -16.27 7.94
C PRO A 59 -2.84 -17.20 6.91
N GLN A 60 -1.56 -17.51 7.09
CA GLN A 60 -0.94 -18.65 6.41
C GLN A 60 -1.70 -19.92 6.79
N PRO A 61 -2.14 -20.75 5.83
CA PRO A 61 -2.51 -22.13 6.14
C PRO A 61 -1.29 -22.95 6.58
#